data_AF-A0A329LWH1-F1
#
_entry.id   AF-A0A329LWH1-F1
#
_cell.length_a   1.000
_cell.length_b   1.000
_cell.length_c   1.000
_cell.angle_alpha   90.00
_cell.angle_beta   90.00
_cell.angle_gamma   90.00
#
_symmetry.space_group_name_H-M   'P 1'
#
loop_
_entity.id
_entity.type
_entity.pdbx_description
1 polymer ?
#
loop_
_entity_poly.entity_id
_entity_poly.type
_entity_poly.pdbx_seq_one_letter_code
_entity_poly.pdbx_strand_id
1 'polypeptide(L)'
;MVLANSDRLVSVTDARNTFNVLLTEAREGRMTHIVKGSEVVAHLVPATARIIDQDALLTAMATAVLHREVETISQKRDSGSSIGAGIDTGRLFVWAWRTDVHLFDVLFAQFVALLSASGGRPYNAAEVFDLVRGAMSSAGLGDSEVGAADRRTRTE
;
A
#
# COMPACT_ATOMS: atom_id res chain seq x y z
N MET A 1 -13.68 -5.64 -12.90
CA MET A 1 -14.97 -6.29 -12.57
C MET A 1 -14.60 -7.46 -11.70
N VAL A 2 -14.74 -7.32 -10.38
CA VAL A 2 -14.43 -8.41 -9.44
C VAL A 2 -15.42 -9.52 -9.72
N LEU A 3 -14.96 -10.59 -10.36
CA LEU A 3 -15.72 -11.82 -10.53
C LEU A 3 -16.04 -12.32 -9.13
N ALA A 4 -17.30 -12.21 -8.73
CA ALA A 4 -17.77 -12.84 -7.50
C ALA A 4 -17.43 -14.33 -7.62
N ASN A 5 -16.54 -14.80 -6.76
CA ASN A 5 -16.22 -16.21 -6.73
C ASN A 5 -17.46 -16.88 -6.11
N SER A 6 -18.25 -17.59 -6.93
CA SER A 6 -19.53 -18.20 -6.53
C SER A 6 -19.42 -19.15 -5.31
N ASP A 7 -18.19 -19.55 -4.96
CA ASP A 7 -17.93 -20.47 -3.86
C ASP A 7 -18.10 -19.86 -2.45
N ARG A 8 -18.33 -18.54 -2.29
CA ARG A 8 -18.37 -17.91 -0.95
C ARG A 8 -19.41 -16.80 -0.78
N LEU A 9 -20.65 -17.09 -1.16
CA LEU A 9 -21.83 -16.28 -0.86
C LEU A 9 -22.39 -16.69 0.51
N VAL A 10 -22.49 -15.74 1.45
CA VAL A 10 -23.05 -15.97 2.79
C VAL A 10 -24.26 -15.06 2.98
N SER A 11 -25.38 -15.58 3.46
CA SER A 11 -26.57 -14.75 3.70
C SER A 11 -26.29 -13.71 4.79
N VAL A 12 -26.99 -12.57 4.78
CA VAL A 12 -26.88 -11.57 5.88
C VAL A 12 -27.11 -12.21 7.24
N THR A 13 -28.06 -13.16 7.33
CA THR A 13 -28.38 -13.88 8.57
C THR A 13 -27.21 -14.73 9.04
N ASP A 14 -26.61 -15.51 8.15
CA ASP A 14 -25.47 -16.37 8.49
C ASP A 14 -24.23 -15.54 8.82
N ALA A 15 -23.99 -14.47 8.06
CA ALA A 15 -22.88 -13.55 8.31
C ALA A 15 -22.99 -12.91 9.69
N ARG A 16 -24.20 -12.55 10.13
CA ARG A 16 -24.44 -12.04 11.48
C ARG A 16 -24.14 -13.09 12.55
N ASN A 17 -24.54 -14.34 12.32
CA ASN A 17 -24.38 -15.42 13.30
C ASN A 17 -22.95 -15.97 13.36
N THR A 18 -22.17 -15.82 12.28
CA THR A 18 -20.83 -16.42 12.14
C THR A 18 -19.73 -15.39 11.94
N PHE A 19 -19.98 -14.13 12.30
CA PHE A 19 -19.10 -13.01 11.96
C PHE A 19 -17.64 -13.20 12.39
N ASN A 20 -17.40 -13.74 13.59
CA ASN A 20 -16.04 -14.02 14.08
C ASN A 20 -15.30 -15.08 13.26
N VAL A 21 -16.03 -16.06 12.73
CA VAL A 21 -15.46 -17.06 11.81
C VAL A 21 -15.05 -16.35 10.53
N LEU A 22 -15.96 -15.57 9.93
CA LEU A 22 -15.68 -14.80 8.71
C LEU A 22 -14.48 -13.86 8.86
N LEU A 23 -14.30 -13.20 10.02
CA LEU A 23 -13.12 -12.40 10.31
C LEU A 23 -11.83 -13.23 10.36
N THR A 24 -11.89 -14.43 10.94
CA THR A 24 -10.75 -15.36 10.95
C THR A 24 -10.40 -15.78 9.53
N GLU A 25 -11.40 -16.09 8.70
CA GLU A 25 -11.18 -16.44 7.29
C GLU A 25 -10.61 -15.29 6.48
N ALA A 26 -11.09 -14.05 6.72
CA ALA A 26 -10.56 -12.85 6.07
C ALA A 26 -9.10 -12.61 6.47
N ARG A 27 -8.74 -12.85 7.73
CA ARG A 27 -7.34 -12.83 8.18
C ARG A 27 -6.49 -13.89 7.48
N GLU A 28 -7.08 -15.04 7.14
CA GLU A 28 -6.44 -16.11 6.36
C GLU A 28 -6.44 -15.83 4.84
N GLY A 29 -6.82 -14.62 4.40
CA GLY A 29 -6.77 -14.22 3.00
C GLY A 29 -8.02 -14.57 2.19
N ARG A 30 -9.10 -15.04 2.84
CA ARG A 30 -10.34 -15.39 2.14
C ARG A 30 -11.31 -14.21 2.06
N MET A 31 -11.73 -13.85 0.84
CA MET A 31 -12.80 -12.90 0.61
C MET A 31 -14.17 -13.59 0.71
N THR A 32 -15.15 -12.90 1.30
CA THR A 32 -16.53 -13.38 1.44
C THR A 32 -17.52 -12.33 0.95
N HIS A 33 -18.50 -12.75 0.16
CA HIS A 33 -19.59 -11.90 -0.33
C HIS A 33 -20.83 -12.11 0.54
N ILE A 34 -21.37 -11.03 1.13
CA ILE A 34 -22.57 -11.09 1.96
C ILE A 34 -23.77 -10.75 1.09
N VAL A 35 -24.78 -11.63 1.07
CA VAL A 35 -25.97 -11.51 0.21
C VAL A 35 -27.27 -11.36 0.98
N LYS A 36 -28.19 -10.56 0.45
CA LYS A 36 -29.59 -10.46 0.89
C LYS A 36 -30.50 -10.88 -0.27
N GLY A 37 -31.10 -12.06 -0.18
CA GLY A 37 -31.76 -12.66 -1.34
C GLY A 37 -30.74 -13.00 -2.42
N SER A 38 -30.90 -12.46 -3.63
CA SER A 38 -29.98 -12.65 -4.76
C SER A 38 -28.95 -11.52 -4.93
N GLU A 39 -28.97 -10.51 -4.06
CA GLU A 39 -28.14 -9.31 -4.19
C GLU A 39 -26.94 -9.37 -3.23
N VAL A 40 -25.73 -9.09 -3.73
CA VAL A 40 -24.55 -8.85 -2.89
C VAL A 40 -24.67 -7.47 -2.25
N VAL A 41 -24.77 -7.42 -0.93
CA VAL A 41 -24.96 -6.18 -0.17
C VAL A 41 -23.69 -5.72 0.56
N ALA A 42 -22.72 -6.60 0.76
CA ALA A 42 -21.43 -6.26 1.35
C ALA A 42 -20.33 -7.25 0.96
N HIS A 43 -19.08 -6.82 1.14
CA HIS A 43 -17.88 -7.64 0.97
C HIS A 43 -17.08 -7.62 2.26
N LEU A 44 -16.68 -8.79 2.74
CA LEU A 44 -15.63 -8.91 3.75
C LEU A 44 -14.35 -9.31 3.02
N VAL A 45 -13.39 -8.40 3.00
CA VAL A 45 -12.12 -8.58 2.31
C VAL A 45 -10.98 -8.72 3.31
N PRO A 46 -9.95 -9.54 3.03
CA PRO A 46 -8.70 -9.51 3.77
C PRO A 46 -8.13 -8.10 3.83
N ALA A 47 -7.49 -7.73 4.94
CA ALA A 47 -6.83 -6.42 5.08
C ALA A 47 -5.70 -6.21 4.05
N THR A 48 -5.15 -7.30 3.53
CA THR A 48 -4.12 -7.32 2.48
C THR A 48 -4.69 -7.50 1.07
N ALA A 49 -6.02 -7.61 0.92
CA ALA A 49 -6.61 -7.80 -0.39
C ALA A 49 -6.47 -6.54 -1.24
N ARG A 50 -6.08 -6.75 -2.48
CA ARG A 50 -6.02 -5.71 -3.49
C ARG A 50 -7.41 -5.50 -4.09
N ILE A 51 -8.10 -4.43 -3.68
CA ILE A 51 -9.48 -4.13 -4.10
C ILE A 51 -9.52 -3.50 -5.50
N ILE A 52 -8.46 -2.77 -5.88
CA ILE A 52 -8.32 -2.16 -7.22
C ILE A 52 -7.64 -3.17 -8.16
N ASP A 53 -8.45 -3.80 -9.01
CA ASP A 53 -8.04 -4.85 -9.95
C ASP A 53 -7.40 -4.33 -11.25
N GLN A 54 -7.49 -3.02 -11.51
CA GLN A 54 -6.86 -2.37 -12.66
C GLN A 54 -5.48 -1.84 -12.29
N ASP A 55 -4.42 -2.52 -12.76
CA ASP A 55 -3.01 -2.12 -12.54
C ASP A 55 -2.74 -0.66 -12.93
N ALA A 56 -3.20 -0.24 -14.10
CA ALA A 56 -2.96 1.13 -14.58
C ALA A 56 -3.60 2.19 -13.66
N LEU A 57 -4.82 1.94 -13.16
CA LEU A 57 -5.51 2.85 -12.26
C LEU A 57 -4.82 2.90 -10.90
N LEU A 58 -4.46 1.74 -10.36
CA LEU A 58 -3.75 1.66 -9.09
C LEU A 58 -2.41 2.41 -9.16
N THR A 59 -1.62 2.16 -10.21
CA THR A 59 -0.35 2.85 -10.42
C THR A 59 -0.58 4.35 -10.55
N ALA A 60 -1.56 4.81 -11.33
CA ALA A 60 -1.85 6.25 -11.45
C ALA A 60 -2.21 6.90 -10.10
N MET A 61 -3.02 6.24 -9.26
CA MET A 61 -3.36 6.72 -7.93
C MET A 61 -2.15 6.78 -7.00
N ALA A 62 -1.33 5.72 -6.98
CA ALA A 62 -0.11 5.67 -6.19
C ALA A 62 0.90 6.73 -6.64
N THR A 63 1.10 6.87 -7.95
CA THR A 63 1.94 7.91 -8.56
C THR A 63 1.48 9.32 -8.15
N ALA A 64 0.17 9.59 -8.11
CA ALA A 64 -0.34 10.89 -7.67
C ALA A 64 0.01 11.20 -6.20
N VAL A 65 -0.03 10.19 -5.32
CA VAL A 65 0.42 10.33 -3.92
C VAL A 65 1.92 10.64 -3.87
N LEU A 66 2.74 9.91 -4.65
CA LEU A 66 4.18 10.12 -4.72
C LEU A 66 4.55 11.51 -5.24
N HIS A 67 3.87 12.03 -6.27
CA HIS A 67 4.09 13.38 -6.78
C HIS A 67 3.86 14.45 -5.70
N ARG A 68 2.74 14.35 -4.98
CA ARG A 68 2.42 15.28 -3.89
C ARG A 68 3.46 15.22 -2.76
N GLU A 69 3.97 14.03 -2.46
CA GLU A 69 5.03 13.89 -1.48
C GLU A 69 6.34 14.52 -1.95
N VAL A 70 6.71 14.35 -3.21
CA VAL A 70 7.90 15.00 -3.79
C VAL A 70 7.80 16.52 -3.72
N GLU A 71 6.63 17.10 -4.02
CA GLU A 71 6.39 18.53 -3.86
C GLU A 71 6.56 18.97 -2.40
N THR A 72 6.00 18.21 -1.46
CA THR A 72 6.10 18.48 -0.02
C THR A 72 7.55 18.41 0.47
N ILE A 73 8.31 17.41 0.04
CA ILE A 73 9.73 17.25 0.37
C ILE A 73 10.56 18.39 -0.22
N SER A 74 10.24 18.82 -1.44
CA SER A 74 10.92 19.95 -2.09
C SER A 74 10.69 21.25 -1.32
N GLN A 75 9.44 21.53 -0.94
CA GLN A 75 9.10 22.71 -0.11
C GLN A 75 9.80 22.69 1.25
N LYS A 76 9.85 21.53 1.93
CA LYS A 76 10.57 21.39 3.21
C LYS A 76 12.07 21.63 3.08
N ARG A 77 12.65 21.23 1.95
CA ARG A 77 14.07 21.48 1.66
C ARG A 77 14.34 22.97 1.52
N ASP A 78 13.52 23.68 0.76
CA ASP A 78 13.67 25.12 0.53
C ASP A 78 13.49 25.93 1.82
N SER A 79 12.66 25.45 2.75
CA SER A 79 12.46 26.07 4.07
C SER A 79 13.48 25.64 5.14
N GLY A 80 14.41 24.74 4.83
CA GLY A 80 15.38 24.19 5.80
C GLY A 80 14.77 23.32 6.91
N SER A 81 13.55 22.81 6.70
CA SER A 81 12.85 21.95 7.66
C SER A 81 13.34 20.50 7.59
N SER A 82 13.01 19.69 8.61
CA SER A 82 13.32 18.25 8.62
C SER A 82 12.73 17.57 7.38
N ILE A 83 13.60 16.89 6.64
CA ILE A 83 13.26 16.24 5.37
C ILE A 83 12.93 14.78 5.64
N GLY A 84 11.71 14.38 5.30
CA GLY A 84 11.21 13.03 5.45
C GLY A 84 9.80 12.93 4.87
N ALA A 85 9.48 11.73 4.38
CA ALA A 85 8.18 11.45 3.80
C ALA A 85 7.06 11.52 4.86
N GLY A 86 5.86 11.90 4.43
CA GLY A 86 4.66 11.87 5.24
C GLY A 86 4.15 10.45 5.53
N ILE A 87 3.29 10.35 6.55
CA ILE A 87 2.71 9.07 6.98
C ILE A 87 1.91 8.36 5.89
N ASP A 88 1.25 9.09 4.99
CA ASP A 88 0.45 8.50 3.92
C ASP A 88 1.33 7.82 2.86
N THR A 89 2.48 8.41 2.54
CA THR A 89 3.52 7.77 1.71
C THR A 89 4.09 6.53 2.40
N GLY A 90 4.32 6.60 3.72
CA GLY A 90 4.68 5.44 4.51
C GLY A 90 3.65 4.31 4.39
N ARG A 91 2.35 4.62 4.55
CA ARG A 91 1.25 3.66 4.41
C ARG A 91 1.18 3.02 3.03
N LEU A 92 1.39 3.81 1.97
CA LEU A 92 1.44 3.30 0.60
C LEU A 92 2.55 2.25 0.43
N PHE A 93 3.76 2.55 0.87
CA PHE A 93 4.88 1.60 0.77
C PHE A 93 4.70 0.38 1.66
N VAL A 94 4.19 0.54 2.88
CA VAL A 94 3.89 -0.60 3.78
C VAL A 94 2.82 -1.50 3.20
N TRP A 95 1.77 -0.91 2.63
CA TRP A 95 0.73 -1.65 1.95
C TRP A 95 1.30 -2.43 0.77
N ALA A 96 2.01 -1.75 -0.15
CA ALA A 96 2.63 -2.39 -1.31
C ALA A 96 3.56 -3.53 -0.89
N TRP A 97 4.45 -3.30 0.09
CA TRP A 97 5.35 -4.33 0.63
C TRP A 97 4.62 -5.60 1.09
N ARG A 98 3.48 -5.43 1.77
CA ARG A 98 2.71 -6.55 2.34
C ARG A 98 1.80 -7.23 1.34
N THR A 99 1.37 -6.54 0.29
CA THR A 99 0.42 -7.08 -0.69
C THR A 99 1.07 -7.58 -1.96
N ASP A 100 2.08 -6.88 -2.44
CA ASP A 100 2.75 -7.15 -3.72
C ASP A 100 4.16 -6.51 -3.71
N VAL A 101 5.17 -7.31 -3.45
CA VAL A 101 6.55 -6.83 -3.34
C VAL A 101 7.05 -6.25 -4.67
N HIS A 102 6.52 -6.70 -5.82
CA HIS A 102 6.91 -6.15 -7.11
C HIS A 102 6.32 -4.75 -7.30
N LEU A 103 5.08 -4.54 -6.88
CA LEU A 103 4.48 -3.20 -6.84
C LEU A 103 5.29 -2.27 -5.93
N PHE A 104 5.78 -2.76 -4.79
CA PHE A 104 6.67 -1.99 -3.93
C PHE A 104 7.92 -1.52 -4.69
N ASP A 105 8.59 -2.41 -5.42
CA ASP A 105 9.79 -2.06 -6.20
C ASP A 105 9.49 -1.02 -7.28
N VAL A 106 8.39 -1.22 -8.04
CA VAL A 106 7.95 -0.29 -9.08
C VAL A 106 7.69 1.11 -8.51
N LEU A 107 6.93 1.20 -7.41
CA LEU A 107 6.62 2.47 -6.78
C LEU A 107 7.86 3.12 -6.17
N PHE A 108 8.77 2.33 -5.61
CA PHE A 108 10.00 2.84 -5.00
C PHE A 108 10.94 3.41 -6.07
N ALA A 109 11.19 2.67 -7.15
CA ALA A 109 11.96 3.15 -8.30
C ALA A 109 11.34 4.43 -8.90
N GLN A 110 10.01 4.47 -9.02
CA GLN A 110 9.32 5.67 -9.47
C GLN A 110 9.54 6.85 -8.52
N PHE A 111 9.48 6.63 -7.21
CA PHE A 111 9.72 7.69 -6.23
C PHE A 111 11.15 8.23 -6.30
N VAL A 112 12.15 7.36 -6.50
CA VAL A 112 13.55 7.77 -6.75
C VAL A 112 13.66 8.66 -7.99
N ALA A 113 13.01 8.27 -9.09
CA ALA A 113 13.01 9.04 -10.33
C ALA A 113 12.33 10.42 -10.15
N LEU A 114 11.18 10.46 -9.47
CA LEU A 114 10.44 11.69 -9.20
C LEU A 114 11.23 12.65 -8.31
N LEU A 115 11.84 12.16 -7.23
CA LEU A 115 12.71 12.96 -6.36
C LEU A 115 13.93 13.50 -7.10
N SER A 116 14.54 12.68 -7.96
CA SER A 116 15.69 13.10 -8.78
C SER A 116 15.31 14.21 -9.76
N ALA A 117 14.17 14.06 -10.42
CA ALA A 117 13.65 15.06 -11.36
C ALA A 117 13.31 16.39 -10.67
N SER A 118 12.62 16.35 -9.53
CA SER A 118 12.23 17.55 -8.77
C SER A 118 13.41 18.22 -8.08
N GLY A 119 14.35 17.43 -7.56
CA GLY A 119 15.47 17.92 -6.76
C GLY A 119 16.63 18.51 -7.57
N GLY A 120 16.57 18.46 -8.92
CA GLY A 120 17.64 18.94 -9.80
C GLY A 120 18.98 18.21 -9.63
N ARG A 121 18.99 17.08 -8.92
CA ARG A 121 20.15 16.22 -8.68
C ARG A 121 19.73 14.76 -8.67
N PRO A 122 20.61 13.82 -9.03
CA PRO A 122 20.33 12.41 -8.86
C PRO A 122 20.19 12.07 -7.36
N TYR A 123 19.14 11.33 -7.03
CA TYR A 123 18.96 10.62 -5.77
C TYR A 123 19.28 9.15 -5.99
N ASN A 124 20.00 8.52 -5.07
CA ASN A 124 20.16 7.07 -5.08
C ASN A 124 19.12 6.38 -4.17
N ALA A 125 18.96 5.06 -4.36
CA ALA A 125 17.98 4.26 -3.62
C ALA A 125 18.15 4.36 -2.09
N ALA A 126 19.38 4.36 -1.58
CA ALA A 126 19.62 4.44 -0.14
C ALA A 126 19.19 5.79 0.46
N GLU A 127 19.50 6.90 -0.22
CA GLU A 127 19.05 8.23 0.18
C GLU A 127 17.52 8.32 0.24
N VAL A 128 16.85 7.77 -0.78
CA VAL A 128 15.38 7.77 -0.84
C VAL A 128 14.79 6.85 0.21
N PHE A 129 15.41 5.70 0.47
CA PHE A 129 14.97 4.80 1.52
C PHE A 129 15.02 5.47 2.89
N ASP A 130 16.10 6.19 3.19
CA ASP A 130 16.23 6.95 4.44
C ASP A 130 15.11 7.99 4.61
N LEU A 131 14.65 8.62 3.52
CA LEU A 131 13.52 9.57 3.55
C LEU A 131 12.19 8.90 3.91
N VAL A 132 11.97 7.65 3.50
CA VAL A 132 10.70 6.92 3.75
C VAL A 132 10.76 6.02 4.98
N ARG A 133 11.95 5.68 5.49
CA ARG A 133 12.14 4.75 6.62
C ARG A 133 11.28 5.12 7.81
N GLY A 134 11.37 6.37 8.27
CA GLY A 134 10.59 6.85 9.42
C GLY A 134 9.08 6.81 9.19
N ALA A 135 8.63 7.09 7.96
CA ALA A 135 7.22 7.03 7.59
C ALA A 135 6.70 5.60 7.58
N MET A 136 7.48 4.64 7.06
CA MET A 136 7.10 3.21 7.05
C MET A 136 7.04 2.63 8.47
N SER A 137 8.01 2.95 9.33
CA SER A 137 7.95 2.57 10.75
C SER A 137 6.71 3.15 11.44
N SER A 138 6.41 4.44 11.21
CA SER A 138 5.22 5.10 11.74
C SER A 138 3.91 4.51 11.19
N ALA A 139 3.94 3.95 9.98
CA ALA A 139 2.82 3.24 9.36
C ALA A 139 2.67 1.77 9.83
N GLY A 140 3.53 1.31 10.75
CA GLY A 140 3.41 0.00 11.40
C GLY A 140 4.20 -1.12 10.74
N LEU A 141 5.24 -0.81 9.96
CA LEU A 141 6.22 -1.80 9.50
C LEU A 141 7.23 -2.08 10.62
N GLY A 142 7.38 -3.36 11.01
CA GLY A 142 8.32 -3.74 12.07
C GLY A 142 9.78 -3.58 11.64
N ASP A 143 10.70 -3.44 12.60
CA ASP A 143 12.13 -3.18 12.30
C ASP A 143 12.78 -4.25 11.41
N SER A 144 12.39 -5.52 11.58
CA SER A 144 12.87 -6.62 10.75
C SER A 144 12.37 -6.51 9.30
N GLU A 145 11.12 -6.10 9.11
CA GLU A 145 10.50 -5.85 7.80
C GLU A 145 11.12 -4.62 7.13
N VAL A 146 11.32 -3.52 7.89
CA VAL A 146 12.02 -2.32 7.41
C VAL A 146 13.42 -2.67 6.94
N GLY A 147 14.17 -3.47 7.70
CA GLY A 147 15.50 -3.93 7.30
C GLY A 147 15.48 -4.84 6.07
N ALA A 148 14.42 -5.63 5.87
CA ALA A 148 14.25 -6.45 4.67
C ALA A 148 13.95 -5.59 3.43
N ALA A 149 13.08 -4.60 3.56
CA ALA A 149 12.78 -3.63 2.50
C ALA A 149 14.04 -2.83 2.11
N ASP A 150 14.82 -2.38 3.10
CA ASP A 150 16.08 -1.63 2.86
C ASP A 150 17.05 -2.46 2.01
N ARG A 151 17.32 -3.71 2.44
CA ARG A 151 18.19 -4.62 1.68
C ARG A 151 17.71 -4.82 0.25
N ARG A 152 16.39 -4.99 0.05
CA ARG A 152 15.80 -5.19 -1.28
C ARG A 152 16.06 -4.02 -2.21
N THR A 153 15.82 -2.80 -1.73
CA THR A 153 16.01 -1.58 -2.53
C THR A 153 17.47 -1.30 -2.91
N ARG A 154 18.43 -2.01 -2.32
CA ARG A 154 19.87 -1.87 -2.62
C ARG A 154 20.43 -2.91 -3.58
N THR A 155 19.66 -3.96 -3.87
CA THR A 155 20.10 -5.11 -4.71
C THR A 155 19.63 -5.04 -6.16
N GLU A 156 18.81 -4.05 -6.52
CA GLU A 156 18.39 -3.74 -7.89
C GLU A 156 19.07 -2.45 -8.38
#